data_AF-A0A1D6IZ61-F1
#
_entry.id   AF-A0A1D6IZ61-F1
#
_cell.length_a   1.000
_cell.length_b   1.000
_cell.length_c   1.000
_cell.angle_alpha   90.00
_cell.angle_beta   90.00
_cell.angle_gamma   90.00
#
_symmetry.space_group_name_H-M   'P 1'
#
loop_
_entity.id
_entity.type
_entity.pdbx_description
1 polymer ?
#
loop_
_entity_poly.entity_id
_entity_poly.type
_entity_poly.pdbx_seq_one_letter_code
_entity_poly.pdbx_strand_id
1 'polypeptide(L)'
;MFLYCLQFLSLKDFNNITSETMLLLWSMRERYNLGSKFKPYFDTLPANFNTGLSFGIDALAALEGTLLFDEIIQARQHLRQQYDELFPLLCTNFPEIFRKDVCTWDDFLWACELWYSNSMMIVLSSGKLSTCLVPVAGLLNHSVCSSAPLEVFFY
;
A
#
# COMPACT_ATOMS: atom_id res chain seq x y z
N MET A 1 -3.30 -14.67 -8.09
CA MET A 1 -4.10 -14.52 -6.86
C MET A 1 -3.17 -14.76 -5.69
N PHE A 2 -2.86 -13.70 -4.93
CA PHE A 2 -1.96 -13.78 -3.77
C PHE A 2 -2.51 -14.82 -2.81
N LEU A 3 -1.80 -15.93 -2.67
CA LEU A 3 -2.12 -16.97 -1.69
C LEU A 3 -2.12 -16.28 -0.33
N TYR A 4 -3.31 -16.11 0.23
CA TYR A 4 -3.57 -15.70 1.59
C TYR A 4 -2.52 -16.33 2.50
N CYS A 5 -1.60 -15.52 3.02
CA CYS A 5 -0.81 -15.95 4.16
C CYS A 5 -1.84 -16.30 5.23
N LEU A 6 -1.96 -17.58 5.61
CA LEU A 6 -2.97 -18.06 6.57
C LEU A 6 -2.97 -17.22 7.85
N GLN A 7 -1.81 -16.64 8.22
CA GLN A 7 -1.67 -15.71 9.33
C GLN A 7 -2.53 -14.44 9.17
N PHE A 8 -2.65 -13.86 7.98
CA PHE A 8 -3.44 -12.64 7.78
C PHE A 8 -4.94 -12.92 7.74
N LEU A 9 -5.38 -14.16 7.52
CA LEU A 9 -6.81 -14.51 7.57
C LEU A 9 -7.43 -14.28 8.95
N SER A 10 -6.64 -14.30 10.02
CA SER A 10 -7.14 -13.98 11.37
C SER A 10 -7.63 -12.53 11.51
N LEU A 11 -7.25 -11.64 10.58
CA LEU A 11 -7.66 -10.24 10.57
C LEU A 11 -9.03 -10.01 9.91
N LYS A 12 -9.58 -11.01 9.22
CA LYS A 12 -10.74 -10.86 8.31
C LYS A 12 -12.00 -10.31 8.99
N ASP A 13 -12.11 -10.47 10.31
CA ASP A 13 -13.24 -9.96 11.10
C ASP A 13 -12.78 -9.07 12.27
N PHE A 14 -11.48 -8.70 12.30
CA PHE A 14 -10.93 -7.88 13.36
C PHE A 14 -11.18 -6.40 13.07
N ASN A 15 -11.84 -5.70 13.99
CA ASN A 15 -12.00 -4.24 13.99
C ASN A 15 -12.46 -3.62 12.65
N ASN A 16 -13.32 -4.32 11.90
CA ASN A 16 -13.81 -3.91 10.57
C ASN A 16 -12.69 -3.62 9.54
N ILE A 17 -11.53 -4.26 9.68
CA ILE A 17 -10.44 -4.13 8.69
C ILE A 17 -10.93 -4.67 7.34
N THR A 18 -10.79 -3.85 6.29
CA THR A 18 -11.16 -4.24 4.93
C THR A 18 -10.11 -5.17 4.30
N SER A 19 -10.48 -5.87 3.23
CA SER A 19 -9.52 -6.73 2.50
C SER A 19 -8.37 -5.91 1.92
N GLU A 20 -8.62 -4.68 1.51
CA GLU A 20 -7.63 -3.73 1.01
C GLU A 20 -6.64 -3.36 2.11
N THR A 21 -7.12 -3.02 3.32
CA THR A 21 -6.25 -2.73 4.46
C THR A 21 -5.44 -3.97 4.86
N MET A 22 -6.02 -5.16 4.82
CA MET A 22 -5.28 -6.41 5.08
C MET A 22 -4.13 -6.61 4.08
N LEU A 23 -4.37 -6.36 2.79
CA LEU A 23 -3.35 -6.51 1.75
C LEU A 23 -2.25 -5.45 1.86
N LEU A 24 -2.60 -4.23 2.26
CA LEU A 24 -1.65 -3.18 2.59
C LEU A 24 -0.74 -3.59 3.75
N LEU A 25 -1.33 -4.00 4.88
CA LEU A 25 -0.59 -4.46 6.06
C LEU A 25 0.27 -5.69 5.75
N TRP A 26 -0.22 -6.60 4.90
CA TRP A 26 0.57 -7.73 4.43
C TRP A 26 1.77 -7.27 3.62
N SER A 27 1.58 -6.32 2.70
CA SER A 27 2.66 -5.80 1.85
C SER A 27 3.75 -5.11 2.67
N MET A 28 3.34 -4.33 3.69
CA MET A 28 4.23 -3.69 4.66
C MET A 28 5.15 -4.72 5.34
N ARG A 29 4.60 -5.83 5.84
CA ARG A 29 5.36 -6.88 6.53
C ARG A 29 6.19 -7.71 5.55
N GLU A 30 5.60 -8.10 4.42
CA GLU A 30 6.20 -9.05 3.49
C GLU A 30 7.49 -8.51 2.86
N ARG A 31 7.62 -7.17 2.73
CA ARG A 31 8.86 -6.51 2.31
C ARG A 31 10.09 -6.93 3.14
N TYR A 32 9.92 -7.20 4.43
CA TYR A 32 11.00 -7.60 5.33
C TYR A 32 11.18 -9.11 5.46
N ASN A 33 10.31 -9.90 4.83
CA ASN A 33 10.33 -11.35 4.92
C ASN A 33 11.35 -11.95 3.92
N LEU A 34 12.53 -12.29 4.42
CA LEU A 34 13.61 -12.89 3.61
C LEU A 34 13.21 -14.24 2.96
N GLY A 35 12.27 -14.96 3.54
CA GLY A 35 11.74 -16.21 3.01
C GLY A 35 10.56 -16.04 2.05
N SER A 36 10.16 -14.81 1.74
CA SER A 36 9.03 -14.54 0.86
C SER A 36 9.29 -15.02 -0.57
N LYS A 37 8.30 -15.71 -1.16
CA LYS A 37 8.27 -15.99 -2.61
C LYS A 37 8.17 -14.72 -3.45
N PHE A 38 7.69 -13.63 -2.86
CA PHE A 38 7.55 -12.32 -3.50
C PHE A 38 8.75 -11.41 -3.25
N LYS A 39 9.79 -11.89 -2.55
CA LYS A 39 11.01 -11.11 -2.32
C LYS A 39 11.56 -10.46 -3.60
N PRO A 40 11.67 -11.16 -4.75
CA PRO A 40 12.13 -10.51 -5.98
C PRO A 40 11.25 -9.33 -6.45
N TYR A 41 9.94 -9.39 -6.21
CA TYR A 41 9.04 -8.27 -6.52
C TYR A 41 9.27 -7.11 -5.56
N PHE A 42 9.30 -7.37 -4.25
CA PHE A 42 9.53 -6.32 -3.25
C PHE A 42 10.91 -5.66 -3.39
N ASP A 43 11.93 -6.41 -3.82
CA ASP A 43 13.27 -5.89 -4.10
C ASP A 43 13.31 -4.94 -5.32
N THR A 44 12.31 -5.00 -6.21
CA THR A 44 12.20 -4.08 -7.37
C THR A 44 11.46 -2.78 -7.03
N LEU A 45 10.77 -2.72 -5.88
CA LEU A 45 10.00 -1.55 -5.48
C LEU A 45 10.92 -0.45 -4.95
N PRO A 46 10.56 0.83 -5.14
CA PRO A 46 11.37 1.93 -4.66
C PRO A 46 11.40 1.98 -3.13
N ALA A 47 12.51 2.47 -2.59
CA ALA A 47 12.65 2.66 -1.15
C ALA A 47 11.68 3.71 -0.61
N ASN A 48 11.43 4.76 -1.39
CA ASN A 48 10.51 5.86 -1.11
C ASN A 48 9.67 6.14 -2.35
N PHE A 49 8.40 6.51 -2.16
CA PHE A 49 7.56 7.00 -3.25
C PHE A 49 7.58 8.53 -3.26
N ASN A 50 7.56 9.13 -4.44
CA ASN A 50 7.56 10.59 -4.59
C ASN A 50 6.13 11.17 -4.55
N THR A 51 5.28 10.66 -3.65
CA THR A 51 3.94 11.21 -3.48
C THR A 51 3.96 12.42 -2.56
N GLY A 52 2.92 13.25 -2.63
CA GLY A 52 2.75 14.37 -1.72
C GLY A 52 2.73 13.97 -0.23
N LEU A 53 2.45 12.71 0.09
CA LEU A 53 2.40 12.21 1.46
C LEU A 53 3.79 12.14 2.13
N SER A 54 4.85 11.99 1.33
CA SER A 54 6.24 11.88 1.80
C SER A 54 7.09 13.14 1.53
N PHE A 55 6.49 14.21 1.01
CA PHE A 55 7.19 15.50 0.83
C PHE A 55 7.79 16.06 2.13
N GLY A 56 9.04 16.49 2.04
CA GLY A 56 9.71 17.26 3.09
C GLY A 56 9.17 18.68 3.20
N ILE A 57 9.65 19.40 4.22
CA ILE A 57 9.21 20.76 4.56
C ILE A 57 9.34 21.72 3.37
N ASP A 58 10.47 21.70 2.66
CA ASP A 58 10.72 22.60 1.54
C ASP A 58 9.73 22.38 0.38
N ALA A 59 9.42 21.12 0.08
CA ALA A 59 8.47 20.76 -0.97
C ALA A 59 7.02 21.13 -0.58
N LEU A 60 6.66 21.02 0.70
CA LEU A 60 5.36 21.48 1.19
C LEU A 60 5.25 23.01 1.19
N ALA A 61 6.30 23.71 1.59
CA ALA A 61 6.33 25.17 1.57
C ALA A 61 6.14 25.72 0.15
N ALA A 62 6.71 25.04 -0.86
CA ALA A 62 6.52 25.41 -2.26
C ALA A 62 5.06 25.26 -2.75
N LEU A 63 4.22 24.50 -2.03
CA LEU A 63 2.81 24.31 -2.34
C LEU A 63 1.88 25.19 -1.50
N GLU A 64 2.40 25.98 -0.56
CA GLU A 64 1.59 26.80 0.34
C GLU A 64 0.61 27.71 -0.44
N GLY A 65 -0.64 27.76 0.01
CA GLY A 65 -1.71 28.52 -0.64
C GLY A 65 -2.34 27.84 -1.87
N THR A 66 -1.89 26.64 -2.25
CA THR A 66 -2.55 25.81 -3.27
C THR A 66 -3.55 24.84 -2.63
N LEU A 67 -4.59 24.45 -3.39
CA LEU A 67 -5.51 23.39 -2.96
C LEU A 67 -4.79 22.06 -2.68
N LEU A 68 -3.75 21.76 -3.48
CA LEU A 68 -2.97 20.54 -3.33
C LEU A 68 -2.28 20.46 -1.96
N PHE A 69 -1.83 21.60 -1.41
CA PHE A 69 -1.27 21.63 -0.06
C PHE A 69 -2.29 21.19 0.98
N ASP A 70 -3.49 21.77 0.95
CA ASP A 70 -4.56 21.42 1.88
C ASP A 70 -4.98 19.94 1.77
N GLU A 71 -5.05 19.42 0.54
CA GLU A 71 -5.34 18.00 0.28
C GLU A 71 -4.26 17.08 0.84
N ILE A 72 -2.98 17.42 0.64
CA ILE A 72 -1.85 16.64 1.18
C ILE A 72 -1.88 16.64 2.72
N ILE A 73 -2.10 17.80 3.34
CA ILE A 73 -2.16 17.90 4.81
C ILE A 73 -3.32 17.08 5.37
N GLN A 74 -4.50 17.17 4.77
CA GLN A 74 -5.66 16.36 5.18
C GLN A 74 -5.40 14.86 5.00
N ALA A 75 -4.84 14.44 3.87
CA ALA A 75 -4.53 13.04 3.62
C ALA A 75 -3.51 12.49 4.63
N ARG A 76 -2.48 13.25 4.96
CA ARG A 76 -1.50 12.88 5.99
C ARG A 76 -2.13 12.75 7.38
N GLN A 77 -2.97 13.70 7.77
CA GLN A 77 -3.68 13.66 9.05
C GLN A 77 -4.59 12.44 9.13
N HIS A 78 -5.32 12.14 8.05
CA HIS A 78 -6.19 10.98 7.97
C HIS A 78 -5.42 9.66 8.10
N LEU A 79 -4.30 9.51 7.37
CA LEU A 79 -3.45 8.33 7.50
C LEU A 79 -2.84 8.21 8.90
N ARG A 80 -2.45 9.34 9.50
CA ARG A 80 -1.89 9.37 10.86
C ARG A 80 -2.90 8.88 11.88
N GLN A 81 -4.13 9.37 11.80
CA GLN A 81 -5.22 8.91 12.66
C GLN A 81 -5.46 7.40 12.50
N GLN A 82 -5.55 6.91 11.26
CA GLN A 82 -5.70 5.47 11.01
C GLN A 82 -4.58 4.64 11.64
N TYR A 83 -3.33 5.10 11.51
CA TYR A 83 -2.18 4.42 12.14
C TYR A 83 -2.29 4.37 13.66
N ASP A 84 -2.56 5.54 14.29
CA ASP A 84 -2.62 5.67 15.75
C ASP A 84 -3.79 4.86 16.35
N GLU A 85 -4.88 4.66 15.62
CA GLU A 85 -6.01 3.81 16.03
C GLU A 85 -5.74 2.31 15.81
N LEU A 86 -5.16 1.95 14.67
CA LEU A 86 -5.05 0.56 14.22
C LEU A 86 -3.88 -0.19 14.88
N PHE A 87 -2.70 0.41 14.92
CA PHE A 87 -1.48 -0.30 15.30
C PHE A 87 -1.40 -0.72 16.77
N PRO A 88 -1.86 0.09 17.75
CA PRO A 88 -1.93 -0.37 19.14
C PRO A 88 -2.78 -1.63 19.30
N LEU A 89 -3.90 -1.70 18.58
CA LEU A 89 -4.80 -2.86 18.60
C LEU A 89 -4.17 -4.07 17.92
N LEU A 90 -3.56 -3.88 16.74
CA LEU A 90 -2.90 -4.98 16.01
C LEU A 90 -1.71 -5.55 16.78
N CYS A 91 -0.85 -4.70 17.34
CA CYS A 91 0.32 -5.15 18.09
C CYS A 91 -0.04 -5.87 19.40
N THR A 92 -1.20 -5.54 19.98
CA THR A 92 -1.70 -6.18 21.21
C THR A 92 -2.35 -7.53 20.91
N ASN A 93 -3.15 -7.62 19.85
CA ASN A 93 -3.95 -8.81 19.55
C ASN A 93 -3.24 -9.82 18.64
N PHE A 94 -2.26 -9.38 17.85
CA PHE A 94 -1.52 -10.21 16.88
C PHE A 94 0.00 -9.93 16.91
N PRO A 95 0.66 -10.01 18.08
CA PRO A 95 2.07 -9.65 18.26
C PRO A 95 3.04 -10.48 17.40
N GLU A 96 2.65 -11.69 17.00
CA GLU A 96 3.40 -12.58 16.11
C GLU A 96 3.40 -12.11 14.64
N ILE A 97 2.37 -11.35 14.25
CA ILE A 97 2.23 -10.77 12.92
C ILE A 97 2.82 -9.35 12.91
N PHE A 98 2.43 -8.53 13.89
CA PHE A 98 2.76 -7.12 13.99
C PHE A 98 3.75 -6.85 15.12
N ARG A 99 5.03 -7.15 14.86
CA ARG A 99 6.10 -6.82 15.79
C ARG A 99 6.42 -5.33 15.71
N LYS A 100 6.71 -4.72 16.87
CA LYS A 100 6.95 -3.27 16.99
C LYS A 100 8.11 -2.74 16.15
N ASP A 101 9.08 -3.59 15.78
CA ASP A 101 10.24 -3.22 14.97
C ASP A 101 9.92 -3.06 13.47
N VAL A 102 8.77 -3.53 13.00
CA VAL A 102 8.32 -3.47 11.59
C VAL A 102 6.93 -2.83 11.46
N CYS A 103 6.48 -2.15 12.52
CA CYS A 103 5.18 -1.52 12.65
C CYS A 103 5.37 -0.04 12.97
N THR A 104 6.25 0.61 12.21
CA THR A 104 6.52 2.04 12.36
C THR A 104 5.59 2.86 11.46
N TRP A 105 5.50 4.16 11.73
CA TRP A 105 4.79 5.09 10.86
C TRP A 105 5.31 5.06 9.42
N ASP A 106 6.64 5.01 9.26
CA ASP A 106 7.28 5.03 7.94
C ASP A 106 6.98 3.74 7.15
N ASP A 107 6.92 2.59 7.83
CA ASP A 107 6.52 1.31 7.20
C ASP A 107 5.08 1.36 6.71
N PHE A 108 4.18 1.88 7.54
CA PHE A 108 2.77 2.03 7.19
C PHE A 108 2.58 3.00 6.03
N LEU A 109 3.23 4.16 6.09
CA LEU A 109 3.16 5.18 5.04
C LEU A 109 3.70 4.64 3.71
N TRP A 110 4.84 3.93 3.73
CA TRP A 110 5.39 3.28 2.55
C TRP A 110 4.40 2.29 1.92
N ALA A 111 3.69 1.51 2.73
CA ALA A 111 2.68 0.58 2.23
C ALA A 111 1.46 1.32 1.65
N CYS A 112 0.99 2.41 2.27
CA CYS A 112 -0.04 3.26 1.68
C CYS A 112 0.38 3.78 0.30
N GLU A 113 1.58 4.35 0.20
CA GLU A 113 2.08 4.92 -1.04
C GLU A 113 2.30 3.87 -2.14
N LEU A 114 2.75 2.66 -1.78
CA LEU A 114 2.81 1.52 -2.71
C LEU A 114 1.45 1.22 -3.31
N TRP A 115 0.41 1.12 -2.49
CA TRP A 115 -0.93 0.79 -2.98
C TRP A 115 -1.53 1.94 -3.79
N TYR A 116 -1.31 3.19 -3.40
CA TYR A 116 -1.76 4.35 -4.19
C TYR A 116 -1.04 4.48 -5.53
N SER A 117 0.23 4.05 -5.62
CA SER A 117 1.04 4.23 -6.82
C SER A 117 1.02 3.03 -7.76
N ASN A 118 0.87 1.81 -7.26
CA ASN A 118 1.09 0.58 -8.03
C ASN A 118 -0.08 -0.41 -8.00
N SER A 119 -1.15 -0.15 -7.24
CA SER A 119 -2.32 -1.01 -7.30
C SER A 119 -3.12 -0.79 -8.59
N MET A 120 -3.73 -1.87 -9.08
CA MET A 120 -4.56 -1.88 -10.28
C MET A 120 -5.87 -2.58 -9.95
N MET A 121 -6.98 -2.06 -10.50
CA MET A 121 -8.24 -2.77 -10.49
C MET A 121 -8.27 -3.77 -11.65
N ILE A 122 -8.41 -5.05 -11.32
CA ILE A 122 -8.38 -6.15 -12.29
C ILE A 122 -9.64 -7.00 -12.15
N VAL A 123 -10.19 -7.46 -13.27
CA VAL A 123 -11.25 -8.46 -13.27
C VAL A 123 -10.59 -9.83 -13.19
N LEU A 124 -10.82 -10.53 -12.09
CA LEU A 124 -10.30 -11.88 -11.91
C LEU A 124 -11.04 -12.87 -12.82
N SER A 125 -10.46 -14.05 -13.05
CA SER A 125 -11.11 -15.13 -13.82
C SER A 125 -12.46 -15.57 -13.24
N SER A 126 -12.73 -15.26 -11.97
CA SER A 126 -14.03 -15.45 -11.32
C SER A 126 -15.08 -14.39 -11.70
N GLY A 127 -14.73 -13.38 -12.48
CA GLY A 127 -15.56 -12.21 -12.79
C GLY A 127 -15.55 -11.13 -11.69
N LYS A 128 -14.88 -11.36 -10.56
CA LYS A 128 -14.80 -10.38 -9.46
C LYS A 128 -13.80 -9.27 -9.80
N LEU A 129 -14.24 -8.02 -9.71
CA LEU A 129 -13.36 -6.84 -9.73
C LEU A 129 -12.58 -6.75 -8.41
N SER A 130 -11.26 -6.61 -8.47
CA SER A 130 -10.41 -6.59 -7.28
C SER A 130 -9.22 -5.65 -7.47
N THR A 131 -8.89 -4.89 -6.43
CA THR A 131 -7.68 -4.09 -6.37
C THR A 131 -6.50 -4.98 -5.99
N CYS A 132 -5.45 -4.98 -6.81
CA CYS A 132 -4.31 -5.88 -6.66
C CYS A 132 -3.00 -5.17 -7.03
N LEU A 133 -1.90 -5.59 -6.40
CA LEU A 133 -0.57 -5.36 -6.96
C LEU A 133 -0.32 -6.37 -8.08
N VAL A 134 0.22 -5.96 -9.21
CA VAL A 134 0.47 -6.86 -10.35
C VAL A 134 1.95 -6.74 -10.70
N PRO A 135 2.82 -7.69 -10.30
CA PRO A 135 4.27 -7.48 -10.29
C PRO A 135 4.89 -6.98 -11.59
N VAL A 136 4.48 -7.51 -12.75
CA VAL A 136 5.03 -7.08 -14.05
C VAL A 136 4.30 -5.84 -14.59
N ALA A 137 2.97 -5.81 -14.52
CA ALA A 137 2.20 -4.70 -15.06
C ALA A 137 2.37 -3.40 -14.24
N GLY A 138 2.53 -3.53 -12.92
CA GLY A 138 2.74 -2.41 -12.00
C GLY A 138 4.11 -1.74 -12.10
N LEU A 139 5.02 -2.25 -12.95
CA LEU A 139 6.29 -1.60 -13.29
C LEU A 139 6.21 -0.74 -14.56
N LEU A 140 5.07 -0.79 -15.28
CA LEU A 140 4.86 0.03 -16.46
C LEU A 140 4.55 1.47 -16.05
N ASN A 141 5.23 2.42 -16.68
CA ASN A 141 4.99 3.84 -16.43
C ASN A 141 3.79 4.35 -17.22
N HIS A 142 3.11 5.35 -16.65
CA HIS A 142 2.12 6.12 -17.37
C HIS A 142 2.78 7.00 -18.44
N SER A 143 2.11 7.13 -19.60
CA SER A 143 2.46 8.08 -20.65
C SER A 143 1.21 8.79 -21.12
N VAL A 144 1.27 10.13 -21.21
CA VAL A 144 0.16 10.96 -21.71
C VAL A 144 -0.15 10.65 -23.18
N CYS A 145 0.82 10.11 -23.92
CA CYS A 145 0.68 9.73 -25.33
C CYS A 145 0.56 8.22 -25.55
N SER A 146 0.22 7.46 -24.50
CA SER A 146 0.04 6.01 -24.60
C SER A 146 -1.06 5.65 -25.61
N SER A 147 -0.71 4.89 -26.64
CA SER A 147 -1.64 4.21 -27.55
C SER A 147 -1.95 2.77 -27.13
N ALA A 148 -1.34 2.28 -26.04
CA ALA A 148 -1.64 0.97 -25.50
C ALA A 148 -3.06 1.00 -24.88
N PRO A 149 -4.03 0.20 -25.38
CA PRO A 149 -5.29 0.05 -24.71
C PRO A 149 -5.03 -0.58 -23.34
N LEU A 150 -5.56 0.02 -22.27
CA LEU A 150 -5.52 -0.57 -20.92
C LEU A 150 -6.22 -1.95 -20.86
N GLU A 151 -6.93 -2.34 -21.92
CA GLU A 151 -7.54 -3.66 -22.10
C GLU A 151 -6.53 -4.80 -22.40
N VAL A 152 -5.25 -4.52 -22.68
CA VAL A 152 -4.31 -5.55 -23.18
C VAL A 152 -3.63 -6.36 -22.07
N PHE A 153 -3.85 -6.09 -20.77
CA PHE A 153 -3.09 -6.76 -19.71
C PHE A 153 -3.77 -7.93 -19.00
N PHE A 154 -5.00 -8.31 -19.36
CA PHE A 154 -5.67 -9.48 -18.76
C PHE A 154 -6.48 -10.27 -19.79
N TYR A 155 -5.83 -11.26 -20.42
CA TYR A 155 -6.47 -12.45 -20.97
C TYR A 155 -6.00 -13.68 -20.19
#